data_AF-A0A9P8JMS9-F1
#
_entry.id   AF-A0A9P8JMS9-F1
#
_cell.length_a   1.000
_cell.length_b   1.000
_cell.length_c   1.000
_cell.angle_alpha   90.00
_cell.angle_beta   90.00
_cell.angle_gamma   90.00
#
_symmetry.space_group_name_H-M   'P 1'
#
loop_
_entity.id
_entity.type
_entity.pdbx_description
1 polymer ?
#
loop_
_entity_poly.entity_id
_entity_poly.type
_entity_poly.pdbx_seq_one_letter_code
_entity_poly.pdbx_strand_id
1 'polypeptide(L)'
;MAPAATVRASRSRVGRSVLVWHEFAQVVLTVDDNFTLVAFPIRRFFRQISFTRYKSSVACLAHSPVHPFVMAGCIGGEAISNNPLRRAYENKVPIWNQTWFTHEWRQRSTEKSISIGASNGDEVMTDAPNEPEDHVTSTKSAADSTPQEISRVLEGFKCKEIKLFNTEDAFTHRENGAVYSTVYDLKTSIKSMSWNPNLHVGGWIAAGIANGLVRVENIAS
;
A
#
# COMPACT_ATOMS: atom_id res chain seq x y z
N MET A 1 22.95 -2.95 9.79
CA MET A 1 21.80 -3.23 10.68
C MET A 1 20.59 -3.11 9.78
N ALA A 2 19.93 -4.23 9.44
CA ALA A 2 18.87 -4.20 8.44
C ALA A 2 17.72 -3.29 8.94
N PRO A 3 17.13 -2.43 8.10
CA PRO A 3 15.99 -1.61 8.49
C PRO A 3 14.85 -2.51 9.00
N ALA A 4 14.20 -2.10 10.09
CA ALA A 4 13.33 -2.94 10.95
C ALA A 4 12.17 -3.66 10.25
N ALA A 5 11.83 -3.28 9.01
CA ALA A 5 10.77 -3.87 8.20
C ALA A 5 11.29 -4.49 6.90
N THR A 6 12.50 -5.06 6.90
CA THR A 6 13.07 -5.72 5.71
C THR A 6 13.53 -7.14 6.01
N VAL A 7 13.32 -8.05 5.05
CA VAL A 7 13.72 -9.46 5.14
C VAL A 7 14.64 -9.78 3.97
N ARG A 8 15.74 -10.49 4.25
CA ARG A 8 16.68 -10.95 3.21
C ARG A 8 15.97 -11.94 2.29
N ALA A 9 15.91 -11.62 1.00
CA ALA A 9 15.30 -12.43 -0.04
C ALA A 9 16.36 -12.81 -1.08
N SER A 10 17.09 -13.92 -0.86
CA SER A 10 18.13 -14.38 -1.79
C SER A 10 17.57 -14.78 -3.17
N ARG A 11 16.29 -15.17 -3.21
CA ARG A 11 15.44 -15.28 -4.40
C ARG A 11 14.02 -14.91 -4.01
N SER A 12 13.41 -13.96 -4.70
CA SER A 12 11.98 -13.71 -4.57
C SER A 12 11.24 -14.79 -5.37
N ARG A 13 10.34 -15.52 -4.72
CA ARG A 13 9.31 -16.35 -5.36
C ARG A 13 7.99 -15.96 -4.70
N VAL A 14 7.42 -14.82 -5.09
CA VAL A 14 6.13 -14.41 -4.54
C VAL A 14 5.06 -15.17 -5.32
N GLY A 15 4.35 -16.07 -4.65
CA GLY A 15 3.35 -16.94 -5.26
C GLY A 15 2.09 -16.24 -5.78
N ARG A 16 2.05 -14.91 -5.83
CA ARG A 16 0.88 -14.13 -6.22
C ARG A 16 1.15 -13.41 -7.55
N SER A 17 0.82 -14.08 -8.66
CA SER A 17 0.76 -13.45 -9.97
C SER A 17 -0.64 -12.86 -10.16
N VAL A 18 -0.70 -11.54 -10.31
CA VAL A 18 -1.92 -10.86 -10.77
C VAL A 18 -1.92 -10.91 -12.29
N LEU A 19 -3.01 -11.37 -12.90
CA LEU A 19 -3.13 -11.51 -14.35
C LEU A 19 -4.39 -10.82 -14.83
N VAL A 20 -4.26 -9.90 -15.79
CA VAL A 20 -5.41 -9.24 -16.43
C VAL A 20 -5.22 -9.17 -17.94
N TRP A 21 -6.32 -9.27 -18.68
CA TRP A 21 -6.34 -9.03 -20.12
C TRP A 21 -6.52 -7.53 -20.38
N HIS A 22 -5.68 -6.95 -21.23
CA HIS A 22 -5.80 -5.55 -21.63
C HIS A 22 -6.29 -5.45 -23.08
N GLU A 23 -7.57 -5.10 -23.22
CA GLU A 23 -8.29 -5.15 -24.49
C GLU A 23 -7.64 -4.29 -25.58
N PHE A 24 -7.34 -3.02 -25.29
CA PHE A 24 -6.83 -2.09 -26.31
C PHE A 24 -5.46 -2.47 -26.89
N ALA A 25 -4.63 -3.17 -26.12
CA ALA A 25 -3.30 -3.60 -26.56
C ALA A 25 -3.25 -5.09 -26.93
N GLN A 26 -4.34 -5.85 -26.71
CA GLN A 26 -4.43 -7.29 -26.95
C GLN A 26 -3.27 -8.07 -26.31
N VAL A 27 -2.98 -7.75 -25.05
CA VAL A 27 -1.89 -8.33 -24.25
C VAL A 27 -2.39 -8.80 -22.89
N VAL A 28 -1.76 -9.86 -22.39
CA VAL A 28 -1.88 -10.26 -20.98
C VAL A 28 -0.91 -9.43 -20.17
N LEU A 29 -1.39 -8.77 -19.12
CA LEU A 29 -0.57 -8.03 -18.15
C LEU A 29 -0.40 -8.86 -16.89
N THR A 30 0.83 -8.90 -16.38
CA THR A 30 1.16 -9.44 -15.05
C THR A 30 2.28 -8.63 -14.43
N VAL A 31 2.47 -8.77 -13.13
CA VAL A 31 3.60 -8.20 -12.41
C VAL A 31 4.58 -9.31 -12.05
N ASP A 32 5.86 -9.07 -12.27
CA ASP A 32 6.94 -9.98 -11.90
C ASP A 32 7.39 -9.78 -10.45
N ASP A 33 8.27 -10.66 -9.97
CA ASP A 33 8.87 -10.56 -8.64
C ASP A 33 9.75 -9.32 -8.43
N ASN A 34 10.13 -8.63 -9.50
CA ASN A 34 10.88 -7.38 -9.47
C ASN A 34 9.95 -6.14 -9.43
N PHE A 35 8.67 -6.35 -9.17
CA PHE A 35 7.62 -5.32 -9.15
C PHE A 35 7.46 -4.61 -10.49
N THR A 36 7.81 -5.27 -11.59
CA THR A 36 7.69 -4.74 -12.95
C THR A 36 6.40 -5.24 -13.58
N LEU A 37 5.57 -4.32 -14.06
CA LEU A 37 4.43 -4.63 -14.92
C LEU A 37 4.95 -5.07 -16.29
N VAL A 38 4.58 -6.27 -16.72
CA VAL A 38 5.04 -6.88 -17.96
C VAL A 38 3.84 -7.35 -18.79
N ALA A 39 3.95 -7.20 -20.11
CA ALA A 39 2.99 -7.65 -21.09
C ALA A 39 3.49 -8.87 -21.86
N PHE A 40 2.56 -9.77 -22.14
CA PHE A 40 2.71 -10.87 -23.07
C PHE A 40 1.67 -10.72 -24.20
N PRO A 41 2.08 -10.24 -25.38
CA PRO A 41 1.20 -10.18 -26.54
C PRO A 41 0.96 -11.59 -27.11
N ILE A 42 -0.30 -11.94 -27.38
CA ILE A 42 -0.63 -13.26 -27.95
C ILE A 42 0.03 -13.45 -29.32
N ARG A 43 0.03 -12.41 -30.16
CA ARG A 43 0.58 -12.47 -31.54
C ARG A 43 2.11 -12.44 -31.59
N ARG A 44 2.79 -12.17 -30.46
CA ARG A 44 4.26 -12.09 -30.35
C ARG A 44 4.71 -12.80 -29.08
N PHE A 45 4.40 -14.09 -28.99
CA PHE A 45 4.51 -14.91 -27.78
C PHE A 45 5.87 -14.84 -27.06
N PHE A 46 6.99 -14.80 -27.79
CA PHE A 46 8.34 -14.76 -27.21
C PHE A 46 8.81 -13.35 -26.81
N ARG A 47 7.94 -12.34 -26.93
CA ARG A 47 8.29 -10.94 -26.67
C ARG A 47 7.61 -10.44 -25.41
N GLN A 48 8.40 -10.26 -24.36
CA GLN A 48 7.97 -9.59 -23.14
C GLN A 48 8.17 -8.07 -23.29
N ILE A 49 7.16 -7.29 -22.91
CA ILE A 49 7.23 -5.82 -22.88
C ILE A 49 7.04 -5.35 -21.46
N SER A 50 8.07 -4.78 -20.84
CA SER A 50 7.95 -4.15 -19.53
C SER A 50 7.33 -2.76 -19.67
N PHE A 51 6.37 -2.41 -18.82
CA PHE A 51 5.64 -1.14 -18.87
C PHE A 51 6.11 -0.15 -17.82
N THR A 52 6.10 -0.55 -16.56
CA THR A 52 6.52 0.28 -15.42
C THR A 52 7.06 -0.62 -14.32
N ARG A 53 7.76 -0.03 -13.36
CA ARG A 53 8.11 -0.65 -12.09
C ARG A 53 7.39 0.04 -10.94
N TYR A 54 6.97 -0.73 -9.95
CA TYR A 54 6.32 -0.25 -8.73
C TYR A 54 7.29 -0.30 -7.55
N LYS A 55 6.94 0.43 -6.48
CA LYS A 55 7.74 0.51 -5.25
C LYS A 55 7.60 -0.73 -4.37
N SER A 56 6.46 -1.41 -4.47
CA SER A 56 6.12 -2.58 -3.68
C SER A 56 5.41 -3.61 -4.55
N SER A 57 5.26 -4.83 -4.05
CA SER A 57 4.54 -5.89 -4.77
C SER A 57 3.09 -5.47 -5.04
N VAL A 58 2.57 -5.87 -6.20
CA VAL A 58 1.21 -5.54 -6.63
C VAL A 58 0.26 -6.63 -6.18
N ALA A 59 -0.76 -6.25 -5.41
CA ALA A 59 -1.77 -7.16 -4.91
C ALA A 59 -2.96 -7.30 -5.87
N CYS A 60 -3.26 -6.26 -6.66
CA CYS A 60 -4.35 -6.27 -7.63
C CYS A 60 -4.06 -5.34 -8.83
N LEU A 61 -4.65 -5.67 -9.98
CA LEU A 61 -4.61 -4.90 -11.21
C LEU A 61 -6.06 -4.73 -11.69
N ALA A 62 -6.39 -3.53 -12.13
CA ALA A 62 -7.67 -3.24 -12.77
C ALA A 62 -7.41 -2.67 -14.17
N HIS A 63 -8.06 -3.27 -15.17
CA HIS A 63 -8.10 -2.73 -16.53
C HIS A 63 -9.47 -2.12 -16.77
N SER A 64 -9.53 -1.10 -17.63
CA SER A 64 -10.79 -0.53 -18.08
C SER A 64 -11.19 -1.10 -19.44
N PRO A 65 -12.48 -1.40 -19.66
CA PRO A 65 -12.98 -1.81 -20.97
C PRO A 65 -13.22 -0.60 -21.91
N VAL A 66 -13.20 0.63 -21.38
CA VAL A 66 -13.58 1.85 -22.13
C VAL A 66 -12.43 2.82 -22.36
N HIS A 67 -11.26 2.61 -21.72
CA HIS A 67 -10.05 3.39 -21.96
C HIS A 67 -8.78 2.56 -21.71
N PRO A 68 -7.62 2.93 -22.27
CA PRO A 68 -6.41 2.12 -22.21
C PRO A 68 -5.60 2.25 -20.92
N PHE A 69 -6.21 2.75 -19.84
CA PHE A 69 -5.51 2.92 -18.57
C PHE A 69 -5.69 1.68 -17.69
N VAL A 70 -4.63 1.34 -16.98
CA VAL A 70 -4.64 0.31 -15.95
C VAL A 70 -4.32 0.93 -14.61
N MET A 71 -4.89 0.36 -13.55
CA MET A 71 -4.59 0.73 -12.17
C MET A 71 -3.92 -0.45 -11.49
N ALA A 72 -2.85 -0.20 -10.74
CA ALA A 72 -2.17 -1.17 -9.90
C ALA A 72 -2.29 -0.80 -8.42
N GLY A 73 -2.76 -1.75 -7.62
CA GLY A 73 -2.93 -1.61 -6.19
C GLY A 73 -1.82 -2.36 -5.48
N CYS A 74 -0.95 -1.61 -4.81
CA CYS A 74 0.26 -2.15 -4.22
C CYS A 74 0.06 -2.54 -2.75
N ILE A 75 0.88 -3.47 -2.25
CA ILE A 75 0.86 -3.89 -0.85
C ILE A 75 1.32 -2.75 0.07
N GLY A 76 2.18 -1.85 -0.41
CA GLY A 76 2.58 -0.63 0.30
C GLY A 76 1.51 0.46 0.38
N GLY A 77 0.30 0.20 -0.13
CA GLY A 77 -0.83 1.12 -0.03
C GLY A 77 -0.94 2.11 -1.19
N GLU A 78 -0.08 2.02 -2.20
CA GLU A 78 -0.14 2.91 -3.37
C GLU A 78 -1.11 2.41 -4.46
N ALA A 79 -2.02 3.28 -4.90
CA ALA A 79 -2.83 3.10 -6.11
C ALA A 79 -2.18 3.88 -7.26
N ILE A 80 -1.69 3.19 -8.28
CA ILE A 80 -0.90 3.79 -9.36
C ILE A 80 -1.54 3.49 -10.71
N SER A 81 -1.78 4.54 -11.50
CA SER A 81 -2.27 4.45 -12.86
C SER A 81 -1.13 4.54 -13.88
N ASN A 82 -1.26 3.76 -14.96
CA ASN A 82 -0.37 3.76 -16.11
C ASN A 82 -1.17 3.53 -17.41
N ASN A 83 -0.70 4.08 -18.53
CA ASN A 83 -1.22 3.78 -19.87
C ASN A 83 -0.24 2.85 -20.62
N PRO A 84 -0.47 1.53 -20.67
CA PRO A 84 0.39 0.59 -21.39
C PRO A 84 0.33 0.72 -22.91
N LEU A 85 -0.71 1.35 -23.48
CA LEU A 85 -0.95 1.32 -24.93
C LEU A 85 0.20 1.90 -25.73
N ARG A 86 0.68 3.10 -25.35
CA ARG A 86 1.73 3.80 -26.09
C ARG A 86 3.00 2.96 -26.20
N ARG A 87 3.35 2.26 -25.12
CA ARG A 87 4.55 1.44 -25.06
C ARG A 87 4.38 0.05 -25.67
N ALA A 88 3.15 -0.45 -25.77
CA ALA A 88 2.87 -1.70 -26.47
C ALA A 88 3.21 -1.58 -27.97
N TYR A 89 3.00 -0.38 -28.54
CA TYR A 89 3.33 -0.08 -29.94
C TYR A 89 4.74 0.46 -30.12
N GLU A 90 5.22 1.34 -29.22
CA GLU A 90 6.53 2.00 -29.35
C GLU A 90 7.43 1.78 -28.13
N ASN A 91 8.60 1.18 -28.35
CA ASN A 91 9.46 0.76 -27.23
C ASN A 91 10.27 1.88 -26.57
N LYS A 92 10.47 3.01 -27.28
CA LYS A 92 11.37 4.10 -26.88
C LYS A 92 10.60 5.33 -26.37
N VAL A 93 9.58 5.08 -25.55
CA VAL A 93 8.71 6.11 -25.01
C VAL A 93 8.96 6.26 -23.51
N PRO A 94 9.02 7.49 -22.97
CA PRO A 94 9.08 7.71 -21.53
C PRO A 94 7.84 7.12 -20.86
N ILE A 95 8.05 6.52 -19.69
CA ILE A 95 7.01 5.84 -18.93
C ILE A 95 6.52 6.81 -17.87
N TRP A 96 5.21 7.04 -17.82
CA TRP A 96 4.61 7.94 -16.85
C TRP A 96 3.68 7.18 -15.93
N ASN A 97 3.81 7.41 -14.63
CA ASN A 97 2.90 6.93 -13.61
C ASN A 97 2.25 8.08 -12.88
N GLN A 98 0.94 7.98 -12.70
CA GLN A 98 0.19 8.87 -11.83
C GLN A 98 -0.25 8.08 -10.60
N THR A 99 0.17 8.52 -9.42
CA THR A 99 -0.37 7.96 -8.17
C THR A 99 -1.71 8.63 -7.91
N TRP A 100 -2.75 7.83 -7.72
CA TRP A 100 -4.07 8.31 -7.33
C TRP A 100 -4.07 8.65 -5.84
N PHE A 101 -3.75 7.68 -4.99
CA PHE A 101 -3.57 7.89 -3.56
C PHE A 101 -2.57 6.90 -2.97
N THR A 102 -2.13 7.20 -1.75
CA THR A 102 -1.41 6.26 -0.90
C THR A 102 -2.15 6.11 0.42
N HIS A 103 -2.46 4.88 0.80
CA HIS A 103 -3.03 4.57 2.10
C HIS A 103 -1.91 4.21 3.08
N GLU A 104 -2.05 4.64 4.33
CA GLU A 104 -1.17 4.27 5.44
C GLU A 104 -2.04 3.83 6.63
N TRP A 105 -1.67 2.70 7.25
CA TRP A 105 -2.32 2.22 8.47
C TRP A 105 -1.31 2.14 9.62
N ARG A 106 -1.78 2.43 10.83
CA ARG A 106 -1.03 2.22 12.08
C ARG A 106 -1.96 1.83 13.22
N GLN A 107 -1.52 0.89 14.05
CA GLN A 107 -2.11 0.63 15.35
C GLN A 107 -1.60 1.63 16.38
N ARG A 108 -2.49 2.30 17.12
CA ARG A 108 -2.09 3.10 18.29
C ARG A 108 -1.77 2.14 19.43
N SER A 109 -0.52 2.12 19.87
CA SER A 109 -0.16 1.50 21.14
C SER A 109 -0.73 2.37 22.27
N THR A 110 -1.56 1.79 23.13
CA THR A 110 -1.86 2.38 24.43
C THR A 110 -0.59 2.24 25.25
N GLU A 111 0.27 3.26 25.21
CA GLU A 111 1.38 3.34 26.16
C GLU A 111 0.75 3.34 27.56
N LYS A 112 0.90 2.23 28.29
CA LYS A 112 0.72 2.27 29.73
C LYS A 112 1.74 3.30 30.21
N SER A 113 1.27 4.42 30.71
CA SER A 113 2.11 5.36 31.47
C SER A 113 2.75 4.55 32.58
N ILE A 114 4.00 4.11 32.39
CA ILE A 114 4.80 3.54 33.46
C ILE A 114 5.05 4.73 34.38
N SER A 115 4.21 4.87 35.41
CA SER A 115 4.52 5.69 36.55
C SER A 115 5.76 5.08 37.18
N ILE A 116 6.94 5.59 36.81
CA ILE A 116 8.16 5.38 37.57
C ILE A 116 7.88 6.07 38.90
N GLY A 117 7.39 5.30 39.87
CA GLY A 117 7.25 5.74 41.25
C GLY A 117 8.65 6.07 41.74
N ALA A 118 8.94 7.36 41.86
CA ALA A 118 10.09 7.82 42.61
C ALA A 118 9.84 7.45 44.07
N SER A 119 10.44 6.35 44.53
CA SER A 119 10.55 6.05 45.95
C SER A 119 11.60 6.97 46.56
N ASN A 120 11.19 8.16 46.98
CA ASN A 120 11.92 8.91 47.99
C ASN A 120 11.08 8.87 49.26
N GLY A 121 11.66 8.27 50.31
CA GLY A 121 11.06 8.22 51.62
C GLY A 121 10.94 9.60 52.25
N ASP A 122 9.90 9.77 53.05
CA ASP A 122 10.05 10.15 54.45
C ASP A 122 8.75 9.84 55.19
N GLU A 123 8.89 9.15 56.32
CA GLU A 123 7.83 8.87 57.28
C GLU A 123 7.49 10.16 58.04
N VAL A 124 6.20 10.51 58.11
CA VAL A 124 5.66 11.27 59.26
C VAL A 124 4.29 10.71 59.61
N MET A 125 4.21 10.02 60.75
CA MET A 125 2.96 9.66 61.41
C MET A 125 2.27 10.92 61.96
N THR A 126 0.96 11.07 61.70
CA THR A 126 0.06 11.78 62.62
C THR A 126 -1.32 11.10 62.62
N ASP A 127 -1.78 10.78 63.83
CA ASP A 127 -3.03 10.09 64.16
C ASP A 127 -4.25 11.03 64.23
N ALA A 128 -5.44 10.41 64.08
CA ALA A 128 -6.78 10.78 64.61
C ALA A 128 -7.84 11.37 63.63
N PRO A 129 -9.17 11.28 63.92
CA PRO A 129 -10.04 10.23 63.35
C PRO A 129 -11.34 10.72 62.64
N ASN A 130 -11.85 9.88 61.72
CA ASN A 130 -13.22 9.62 61.21
C ASN A 130 -14.33 10.71 61.18
N GLU A 131 -14.92 10.93 59.99
CA GLU A 131 -16.33 10.63 59.58
C GLU A 131 -16.69 11.31 58.22
N PRO A 132 -17.78 10.93 57.52
CA PRO A 132 -18.05 9.68 56.80
C PRO A 132 -18.08 9.88 55.26
N GLU A 133 -17.99 8.75 54.55
CA GLU A 133 -17.79 8.64 53.10
C GLU A 133 -19.09 8.88 52.29
N ASP A 134 -19.10 9.91 51.44
CA ASP A 134 -20.07 10.02 50.35
C ASP A 134 -19.64 9.13 49.17
N HIS A 135 -20.32 8.00 49.08
CA HIS A 135 -20.15 6.96 48.07
C HIS A 135 -20.66 7.43 46.70
N VAL A 136 -19.94 8.34 46.04
CA VAL A 136 -20.14 8.58 44.60
C VAL A 136 -19.45 7.47 43.84
N THR A 137 -20.23 6.42 43.58
CA THR A 137 -19.92 5.31 42.69
C THR A 137 -19.60 5.86 41.30
N SER A 138 -18.34 6.26 41.08
CA SER A 138 -17.79 6.41 39.75
C SER A 138 -17.76 5.03 39.13
N THR A 139 -18.82 4.70 38.39
CA THR A 139 -18.80 3.68 37.35
C THR A 139 -17.75 4.08 36.31
N LYS A 140 -16.48 3.84 36.63
CA LYS A 140 -15.43 3.68 35.63
C LYS A 140 -15.81 2.42 34.86
N SER A 141 -16.62 2.60 33.82
CA SER A 141 -16.73 1.60 32.76
C SER A 141 -15.29 1.33 32.32
N ALA A 142 -14.80 0.13 32.62
CA ALA A 142 -13.58 -0.39 32.04
C ALA A 142 -13.78 -0.37 30.53
N ALA A 143 -13.37 0.72 29.89
CA ALA A 143 -13.31 0.83 28.45
C ALA A 143 -12.28 -0.22 28.04
N ASP A 144 -12.82 -1.33 27.53
CA ASP A 144 -12.07 -2.39 26.89
C ASP A 144 -11.03 -1.72 25.99
N SER A 145 -9.75 -1.85 26.33
CA SER A 145 -8.68 -1.09 25.69
C SER A 145 -8.36 -1.74 24.35
N THR A 146 -9.35 -1.79 23.46
CA THR A 146 -9.15 -2.21 22.08
C THR A 146 -8.17 -1.23 21.46
N PRO A 147 -7.05 -1.72 20.91
CA PRO A 147 -6.06 -0.85 20.32
C PRO A 147 -6.69 -0.02 19.21
N GLN A 148 -6.64 1.30 19.34
CA GLN A 148 -7.27 2.21 18.40
C GLN A 148 -6.51 2.18 17.07
N GLU A 149 -7.22 1.90 15.98
CA GLU A 149 -6.64 1.86 14.64
C GLU A 149 -6.73 3.23 13.97
N ILE A 150 -5.65 3.65 13.32
CA ILE A 150 -5.58 4.92 12.59
C ILE A 150 -5.25 4.63 11.14
N SER A 151 -6.07 5.16 10.23
CA SER A 151 -5.89 5.05 8.78
C SER A 151 -5.76 6.45 8.19
N ARG A 152 -4.82 6.64 7.27
CA ARG A 152 -4.58 7.90 6.57
C ARG A 152 -4.57 7.64 5.08
N VAL A 153 -5.10 8.59 4.33
CA VAL A 153 -5.04 8.61 2.87
C VAL A 153 -4.31 9.87 2.43
N LEU A 154 -3.25 9.69 1.66
CA LEU A 154 -2.42 10.74 1.08
C LEU A 154 -2.81 10.96 -0.37
N GLU A 155 -2.82 12.21 -0.81
CA GLU A 155 -3.30 12.64 -2.13
C GLU A 155 -2.41 13.78 -2.69
N GLY A 156 -2.76 14.29 -3.87
CA GLY A 156 -2.05 15.43 -4.48
C GLY A 156 -0.73 15.05 -5.14
N PHE A 157 -0.57 13.79 -5.54
CA PHE A 157 0.64 13.33 -6.21
C PHE A 157 0.73 13.89 -7.63
N LYS A 158 1.94 14.30 -8.02
CA LYS A 158 2.25 14.67 -9.40
C LYS A 158 2.61 13.43 -10.22
N CYS A 159 2.34 13.49 -11.53
CA CYS A 159 2.76 12.48 -12.48
C CYS A 159 4.29 12.38 -12.50
N LYS A 160 4.82 11.16 -12.50
CA LYS A 160 6.27 10.88 -12.45
C LYS A 160 6.70 10.05 -13.62
N GLU A 161 7.81 10.44 -14.22
CA GLU A 161 8.50 9.58 -15.17
C GLU A 161 9.21 8.45 -14.42
N ILE A 162 9.03 7.22 -14.90
CA ILE A 162 9.62 6.01 -14.32
C ILE A 162 10.69 5.49 -15.27
N LYS A 163 11.83 5.08 -14.73
CA LYS A 163 12.88 4.37 -15.48
C LYS A 163 12.82 2.89 -15.10
N LEU A 164 12.72 2.00 -16.09
CA LEU A 164 12.73 0.55 -15.84
C LEU A 164 14.08 0.04 -15.33
N PHE A 165 15.15 0.59 -15.90
CA PHE A 165 16.54 0.23 -15.60
C PHE A 165 17.20 1.47 -15.01
N ASN A 166 16.94 1.75 -13.74
CA ASN A 166 17.74 2.72 -13.01
C ASN A 166 18.73 1.95 -12.16
N THR A 167 20.02 2.12 -12.39
CA THR A 167 21.10 1.42 -11.66
C THR A 167 21.16 1.83 -10.19
N GLU A 168 20.37 2.80 -9.76
CA GLU A 168 20.25 3.20 -8.36
C GLU A 168 18.93 2.67 -7.74
N ASP A 169 17.78 2.84 -8.41
CA ASP A 169 16.49 2.33 -7.91
C ASP A 169 16.31 0.81 -8.06
N ALA A 170 16.99 0.18 -9.02
CA ALA A 170 16.98 -1.28 -9.15
C ALA A 170 17.68 -1.98 -7.97
N PHE A 171 18.39 -1.21 -7.15
CA PHE A 171 19.18 -1.65 -6.00
C PHE A 171 18.65 -1.12 -4.67
N THR A 172 17.47 -0.48 -4.61
CA THR A 172 16.82 -0.05 -3.34
C THR A 172 16.58 -1.22 -2.39
N HIS A 173 16.47 -2.42 -2.97
CA HIS A 173 16.34 -3.69 -2.29
C HIS A 173 17.68 -4.42 -2.16
N ARG A 174 18.84 -3.76 -2.26
CA ARG A 174 20.16 -4.40 -2.13
C ARG A 174 21.04 -3.66 -1.12
N GLU A 175 21.39 -4.34 -0.03
CA GLU A 175 22.43 -3.89 0.91
C GLU A 175 23.56 -4.93 0.87
N ASN A 176 24.81 -4.50 0.63
CA ASN A 176 25.98 -5.37 0.58
C ASN A 176 25.86 -6.58 -0.38
N GLY A 177 25.22 -6.39 -1.54
CA GLY A 177 25.01 -7.44 -2.55
C GLY A 177 23.90 -8.45 -2.21
N ALA A 178 23.30 -8.38 -1.01
CA ALA A 178 22.14 -9.17 -0.64
C ALA A 178 20.84 -8.45 -1.00
N VAL A 179 19.89 -9.17 -1.60
CA VAL A 179 18.56 -8.63 -1.92
C VAL A 179 17.65 -8.69 -0.68
N TYR A 180 16.89 -7.63 -0.41
CA TYR A 180 15.98 -7.44 0.72
C TYR A 180 14.58 -7.08 0.21
N SER A 181 13.54 -7.70 0.77
CA SER A 181 12.15 -7.33 0.51
C SER A 181 11.61 -6.53 1.69
N THR A 182 10.88 -5.45 1.42
CA THR A 182 10.19 -4.68 2.46
C THR A 182 8.91 -5.40 2.87
N VAL A 183 8.74 -5.60 4.17
CA VAL A 183 7.52 -6.14 4.76
C VAL A 183 6.60 -4.97 5.07
N TYR A 184 5.42 -4.98 4.46
CA TYR A 184 4.38 -3.99 4.67
C TYR A 184 3.31 -4.55 5.60
N ASP A 185 2.67 -3.66 6.35
CA ASP A 185 1.49 -4.04 7.12
C ASP A 185 0.36 -4.50 6.18
N LEU A 186 -0.27 -5.62 6.52
CA LEU A 186 -1.36 -6.17 5.73
C LEU A 186 -2.49 -5.17 5.55
N LYS A 187 -2.83 -4.39 6.60
CA LYS A 187 -3.97 -3.45 6.61
C LYS A 187 -3.75 -2.23 5.72
N THR A 188 -2.50 -1.93 5.38
CA THR A 188 -2.15 -0.86 4.45
C THR A 188 -2.46 -1.23 2.99
N SER A 189 -2.42 -2.52 2.66
CA SER A 189 -2.49 -3.04 1.28
C SER A 189 -3.81 -2.72 0.57
N ILE A 190 -3.70 -2.30 -0.69
CA ILE A 190 -4.84 -2.24 -1.62
C ILE A 190 -5.08 -3.65 -2.16
N LYS A 191 -6.28 -4.20 -1.95
CA LYS A 191 -6.57 -5.63 -2.24
C LYS A 191 -7.38 -5.86 -3.50
N SER A 192 -8.21 -4.91 -3.89
CA SER A 192 -9.06 -5.03 -5.06
C SER A 192 -9.29 -3.65 -5.67
N MET A 193 -9.44 -3.60 -6.98
CA MET A 193 -9.84 -2.39 -7.69
C MET A 193 -10.66 -2.77 -8.91
N SER A 194 -11.56 -1.88 -9.33
CA SER A 194 -12.34 -2.06 -10.56
C SER A 194 -12.74 -0.72 -11.16
N TRP A 195 -12.57 -0.61 -12.47
CA TRP A 195 -13.08 0.52 -13.25
C TRP A 195 -14.58 0.36 -13.52
N ASN A 196 -15.29 1.47 -13.62
CA ASN A 196 -16.67 1.46 -14.08
C ASN A 196 -16.70 1.10 -15.58
N PRO A 197 -17.40 0.02 -15.98
CA PRO A 197 -17.40 -0.42 -17.37
C PRO A 197 -18.28 0.44 -18.29
N ASN A 198 -19.11 1.32 -17.72
CA ASN A 198 -20.04 2.13 -18.50
C ASN A 198 -19.33 3.34 -19.12
N LEU A 199 -19.43 3.50 -20.44
CA LEU A 199 -18.73 4.56 -21.19
C LEU A 199 -18.99 5.97 -20.65
N HIS A 200 -20.23 6.30 -20.25
CA HIS A 200 -20.62 7.63 -19.76
C HIS A 200 -20.00 8.00 -18.40
N VAL A 201 -19.49 7.02 -17.65
CA VAL A 201 -18.86 7.18 -16.33
C VAL A 201 -17.55 6.38 -16.26
N GLY A 202 -16.89 6.18 -17.40
CA GLY A 202 -15.70 5.34 -17.50
C GLY A 202 -14.52 5.80 -16.65
N GLY A 203 -14.49 7.09 -16.27
CA GLY A 203 -13.49 7.66 -15.38
C GLY A 203 -13.62 7.28 -13.90
N TRP A 204 -14.72 6.61 -13.51
CA TRP A 204 -14.94 6.19 -12.13
C TRP A 204 -14.20 4.89 -11.81
N ILE A 205 -13.56 4.85 -10.65
CA ILE A 205 -12.87 3.66 -10.13
C ILE A 205 -13.17 3.47 -8.64
N ALA A 206 -13.25 2.20 -8.23
CA ALA A 206 -13.29 1.80 -6.83
C ALA A 206 -12.01 1.07 -6.43
N ALA A 207 -11.52 1.31 -5.21
CA ALA A 207 -10.41 0.60 -4.59
C ALA A 207 -10.78 0.11 -3.18
N GLY A 208 -10.63 -1.18 -2.95
CA GLY A 208 -10.79 -1.83 -1.66
C GLY A 208 -9.46 -2.00 -0.93
N ILE A 209 -9.43 -1.57 0.32
CA ILE A 209 -8.26 -1.57 1.20
C ILE A 209 -8.42 -2.67 2.25
N ALA A 210 -7.30 -3.28 2.67
CA ALA A 210 -7.30 -4.42 3.58
C ALA A 210 -7.83 -4.14 5.00
N ASN A 211 -7.85 -2.89 5.44
CA ASN A 211 -8.49 -2.47 6.70
C ASN A 211 -10.03 -2.35 6.60
N GLY A 212 -10.64 -2.69 5.46
CA GLY A 212 -12.08 -2.65 5.24
C GLY A 212 -12.60 -1.35 4.61
N LEU A 213 -11.74 -0.36 4.36
CA LEU A 213 -12.13 0.86 3.67
C LEU A 213 -12.28 0.66 2.16
N VAL A 214 -13.22 1.38 1.56
CA VAL A 214 -13.41 1.45 0.11
C VAL A 214 -13.36 2.91 -0.32
N ARG A 215 -12.53 3.22 -1.32
CA ARG A 215 -12.48 4.53 -1.97
C ARG A 215 -13.11 4.46 -3.35
N VAL A 216 -13.96 5.41 -3.69
CA VAL A 216 -14.60 5.53 -5.00
C VAL A 216 -14.46 6.96 -5.48
N GLU A 217 -13.97 7.16 -6.71
CA GLU A 217 -13.72 8.49 -7.25
C GLU A 217 -13.79 8.52 -8.78
N ASN A 218 -14.16 9.66 -9.33
CA ASN A 218 -13.94 9.98 -10.74
C ASN A 218 -12.55 10.59 -10.93
N ILE A 219 -11.65 9.86 -11.58
CA ILE A 219 -10.26 10.31 -11.77
C ILE A 219 -9.98 10.81 -13.18
N ALA A 220 -11.02 11.00 -14.00
CA ALA A 220 -10.93 11.57 -15.34
C ALA A 220 -11.38 13.05 -15.43
N SER A 221 -11.83 13.64 -14.32
CA SER A 221 -12.31 15.03 -14.24
C SER A 221 -11.17 16.04 -14.08
#